data_AF-A0A1H2BFD4-F1
#
_entry.id   AF-A0A1H2BFD4-F1
#
_cell.length_a   1.000
_cell.length_b   1.000
_cell.length_c   1.000
_cell.angle_alpha   90.00
_cell.angle_beta   90.00
_cell.angle_gamma   90.00
#
_symmetry.space_group_name_H-M   'P 1'
#
loop_
_entity.id
_entity.type
_entity.pdbx_description
1 polymer ?
#
loop_
_entity_poly.entity_id
_entity_poly.type
_entity_poly.pdbx_seq_one_letter_code
_entity_poly.pdbx_strand_id
1 'polypeptide(L)' 'MNRLQKFVEQGAGQKPGRTAYALSASALPEPGRGLDWRPVSGFSAADAALKEPGLKSVFEEAIKRGYAVEPR' A
#
# COMPACT_ATOMS: atom_id res chain seq x y z
N MET A 1 -15.60 8.31 5.23
CA MET A 1 -15.38 6.90 4.83
C MET A 1 -13.91 6.73 4.46
N ASN A 2 -13.10 6.07 5.30
CA ASN A 2 -11.71 5.77 4.95
C ASN A 2 -11.67 4.44 4.19
N ARG A 3 -11.34 4.48 2.90
CA ARG A 3 -11.19 3.28 2.07
C ARG A 3 -9.70 2.94 1.98
N LEU A 4 -9.38 1.66 1.98
CA LEU A 4 -7.99 1.20 1.82
C LEU A 4 -7.45 1.65 0.45
N GLN A 5 -6.33 2.35 0.47
CA GLN A 5 -5.62 2.80 -0.72
C GLN A 5 -4.30 2.05 -0.84
N LYS A 6 -3.87 1.81 -2.07
CA LYS A 6 -2.57 1.24 -2.39
C LYS A 6 -1.59 2.36 -2.67
N PHE A 7 -0.43 2.26 -2.08
CA PHE A 7 0.71 3.13 -2.29
C PHE A 7 1.89 2.28 -2.72
N VAL A 8 2.67 2.78 -3.67
CA VAL A 8 3.88 2.12 -4.13
C VAL A 8 5.03 3.09 -3.98
N GLU A 9 6.13 2.65 -3.40
CA GLU A 9 7.35 3.45 -3.38
C GLU A 9 7.88 3.60 -4.80
N GLN A 10 8.01 4.83 -5.25
CA GLN A 10 8.61 5.16 -6.53
C GLN A 10 9.61 6.30 -6.35
N GLY A 11 10.77 6.18 -6.98
CA GLY A 11 11.78 7.25 -7.04
C GLY A 11 12.20 7.48 -8.48
N ALA A 12 12.79 8.64 -8.75
CA ALA A 12 13.26 9.01 -10.08
C ALA A 12 14.29 7.98 -10.60
N GLY A 13 13.86 7.11 -11.52
CA GLY A 13 14.71 6.13 -12.19
C GLY A 13 14.96 4.80 -11.45
N GLN A 14 14.33 4.56 -10.30
CA GLN A 14 14.46 3.29 -9.57
C GLN A 14 13.25 2.36 -9.80
N LYS A 15 13.49 1.05 -9.75
CA LYS A 15 12.44 0.02 -9.78
C LYS A 15 11.40 0.32 -8.68
N PRO A 16 10.10 0.05 -8.93
CA PRO A 16 9.08 0.21 -7.89
C PRO A 16 9.50 -0.57 -6.65
N GLY A 17 9.52 0.12 -5.51
CA GLY A 17 9.91 -0.40 -4.22
C GLY A 17 8.79 -1.23 -3.59
N ARG A 18 8.57 -1.04 -2.29
CA ARG A 18 7.56 -1.81 -1.55
C ARG A 18 6.16 -1.31 -1.91
N THR A 19 5.19 -2.20 -1.76
CA THR A 19 3.77 -1.84 -1.82
C THR A 19 3.25 -1.68 -0.40
N ALA A 20 2.59 -0.57 -0.11
CA ALA A 20 1.88 -0.37 1.15
C ALA A 20 0.39 -0.19 0.90
N TYR A 21 -0.40 -0.71 1.82
CA TYR A 21 -1.83 -0.52 1.86
C TYR A 21 -2.17 0.25 3.12
N ALA A 22 -2.83 1.40 2.98
CA ALA A 22 -3.14 2.26 4.12
C ALA A 22 -4.50 2.92 3.94
N LEU A 23 -5.13 3.27 5.05
CA LEU A 23 -6.38 4.05 5.05
C LEU A 23 -6.14 5.53 4.73
N SER A 24 -4.91 6.01 4.89
CA SER A 24 -4.48 7.39 4.64
C SER A 24 -2.98 7.43 4.40
N ALA A 25 -2.51 8.35 3.56
CA ALA A 25 -1.08 8.53 3.29
C ALA A 25 -0.29 8.87 4.56
N SER A 26 -0.91 9.56 5.52
CA SER A 26 -0.30 9.94 6.80
C SER A 26 -0.01 8.76 7.73
N ALA A 27 -0.62 7.59 7.50
CA ALA A 27 -0.35 6.37 8.27
C ALA A 27 0.84 5.59 7.72
N LEU A 28 1.35 5.94 6.54
CA LEU A 28 2.46 5.22 5.92
C LEU A 28 3.77 5.46 6.68
N PRO A 29 4.65 4.44 6.73
CA PRO A 29 5.99 4.62 7.26
C PRO A 29 6.82 5.52 6.34
N GLU A 30 7.95 6.00 6.85
CA GLU A 30 8.89 6.76 6.01
C GLU A 30 9.28 5.96 4.77
N PRO A 31 9.25 6.57 3.57
CA PRO A 31 9.68 5.90 2.36
C PRO A 31 11.19 5.67 2.38
N GLY A 32 11.65 4.71 1.59
CA GLY A 32 13.06 4.44 1.36
C GLY A 32 13.81 5.65 0.83
N ARG A 33 15.13 5.66 1.03
CA ARG A 33 15.99 6.80 0.64
C ARG A 33 15.84 7.13 -0.86
N GLY A 34 15.34 8.33 -1.15
CA GLY A 34 15.12 8.80 -2.53
C GLY A 34 13.87 8.23 -3.20
N LEU A 35 12.96 7.65 -2.42
CA LEU A 35 11.66 7.16 -2.87
C LEU A 35 10.55 8.01 -2.22
N ASP A 36 9.39 8.03 -2.87
CA ASP A 36 8.17 8.62 -2.35
C ASP A 36 7.02 7.62 -2.48
N TRP A 37 6.11 7.62 -1.50
CA TRP A 37 4.87 6.87 -1.60
C TRP A 37 3.94 7.52 -2.62
N ARG A 38 3.70 6.82 -3.73
CA ARG A 38 2.75 7.26 -4.75
C ARG A 38 1.45 6.47 -4.63
N PRO A 39 0.28 7.13 -4.45
CA PRO A 39 -1.00 6.45 -4.47
C PRO A 39 -1.25 5.88 -5.86
N VAL A 40 -1.74 4.64 -5.91
CA VAL A 40 -2.14 3.98 -7.15
C VAL A 40 -3.61 4.31 -7.42
N SER A 41 -3.83 5.21 -8.37
CA SER A 41 -5.18 5.53 -8.86
C SER A 41 -5.85 4.30 -9.44
N GLY A 42 -7.13 4.11 -9.12
CA GLY A 42 -7.92 2.96 -9.60
C GLY A 42 -7.73 1.67 -8.80
N PHE A 43 -6.95 1.69 -7.72
CA PHE A 43 -6.86 0.53 -6.83
C PHE A 43 -8.19 0.25 -6.11
N SER A 44 -8.62 -1.01 -6.13
CA SER A 44 -9.76 -1.49 -5.36
C SER A 44 -9.34 -2.67 -4.49
N ALA A 45 -9.37 -2.49 -3.17
CA ALA A 45 -9.05 -3.55 -2.22
C ALA A 45 -9.95 -4.79 -2.38
N ALA A 46 -11.21 -4.61 -2.79
CA ALA A 46 -12.11 -5.74 -3.05
C ALA A 46 -11.63 -6.59 -4.23
N ASP A 47 -11.26 -5.97 -5.36
CA ASP A 47 -10.76 -6.67 -6.55
C ASP A 47 -9.39 -7.33 -6.28
N ALA A 48 -8.51 -6.60 -5.58
CA ALA A 48 -7.20 -7.11 -5.21
C ALA A 48 -7.28 -8.31 -4.24
N ALA A 49 -8.17 -8.27 -3.24
CA ALA A 49 -8.40 -9.40 -2.33
C ALA A 49 -8.97 -10.63 -3.03
N LEU A 50 -9.76 -10.42 -4.09
CA LEU A 50 -10.30 -11.50 -4.93
C LEU A 50 -9.21 -12.12 -5.81
N LYS A 51 -8.28 -11.32 -6.34
CA LYS A 51 -7.19 -11.78 -7.20
C LYS A 51 -6.06 -12.44 -6.42
N GLU A 52 -5.71 -11.88 -5.26
CA GLU A 52 -4.59 -12.34 -4.44
C GLU A 52 -5.08 -12.60 -3.01
N PRO A 53 -5.42 -13.85 -2.66
CA PRO A 53 -5.96 -14.18 -1.34
C PRO A 53 -4.98 -13.87 -0.20
N GLY A 54 -3.68 -13.82 -0.49
CA GLY A 54 -2.64 -13.39 0.47
C GLY A 54 -2.77 -11.92 0.90
N LEU A 55 -3.37 -11.07 0.07
CA LEU A 55 -3.61 -9.66 0.39
C LEU A 55 -4.67 -9.47 1.47
N LYS A 56 -5.55 -10.45 1.67
CA LYS A 56 -6.61 -10.34 2.67
C LYS A 56 -6.04 -10.10 4.06
N SER A 57 -5.02 -10.86 4.46
CA SER A 57 -4.33 -10.68 5.74
C SER A 57 -3.64 -9.31 5.83
N VAL A 58 -3.03 -8.85 4.73
CA VAL A 58 -2.38 -7.54 4.66
C VAL A 58 -3.41 -6.41 4.82
N PHE A 59 -4.58 -6.54 4.19
CA PHE A 59 -5.65 -5.55 4.30
C PHE A 59 -6.27 -5.52 5.69
N GLU A 60 -6.49 -6.69 6.30
CA GLU A 60 -6.95 -6.79 7.69
C GLU A 60 -5.95 -6.13 8.64
N GLU A 61 -4.65 -6.35 8.43
CA GLU A 61 -3.61 -5.71 9.22
C GLU A 61 -3.58 -4.20 8.99
N ALA A 62 -3.71 -3.74 7.75
CA ALA A 62 -3.77 -2.33 7.42
C ALA A 62 -4.98 -1.62 8.01
N ILE A 63 -6.13 -2.29 8.07
CA ILE A 63 -7.32 -1.75 8.72
C ILE A 63 -7.12 -1.68 10.24
N LYS A 64 -6.48 -2.69 10.85
CA LYS A 64 -6.24 -2.74 12.30
C LYS A 64 -5.16 -1.76 12.76
N ARG A 65 -4.07 -1.63 12.01
CA ARG A 65 -2.88 -0.83 12.36
C ARG A 65 -2.83 0.55 11.70
N GLY A 66 -3.70 0.80 10.72
CA GLY A 66 -3.72 2.02 9.91
C GLY A 66 -2.96 1.87 8.58
N TYR A 67 -1.97 0.98 8.52
CA TYR A 67 -1.23 0.61 7.32
C TYR A 67 -0.67 -0.82 7.42
N ALA A 68 -0.35 -1.43 6.28
CA ALA A 68 0.46 -2.63 6.18
C ALA A 68 1.33 -2.53 4.92
N VAL A 69 2.57 -3.02 5.02
CA VAL A 69 3.50 -3.07 3.89
C VAL A 69 3.63 -4.50 3.46
N GLU A 70 3.51 -4.75 2.17
CA GLU A 70 3.77 -6.05 1.57
C GLU A 70 5.29 -6.18 1.33
N PRO A 71 6.00 -7.05 2.06
CA PRO A 71 7.35 -7.43 1.70
C PRO A 71 7.27 -8.32 0.44
N ARG A 72 8.04 -7.97 -0.59
CA ARG A 72 8.28 -8.87 -1.73
C ARG A 72 9.18 -10.03 -1.35
#